data_AF-W6ZXD8-F1
#
_entry.id   AF-W6ZXD8-F1
#
_cell.length_a   1.000
_cell.length_b   1.000
_cell.length_c   1.000
_cell.angle_alpha   90.00
_cell.angle_beta   90.00
_cell.angle_gamma   90.00
#
_symmetry.space_group_name_H-M   'P 1'
#
loop_
_entity.id
_entity.type
_entity.pdbx_description
1 polymer ?
#
loop_
_entity_poly.entity_id
_entity_poly.type
_entity_poly.pdbx_seq_one_letter_code
_entity_poly.pdbx_strand_id
1 'polypeptide(L)'
;MSIRINATVQEARTAANHSQEQWDRFYFITKDEARQLAEAHPDWKRWILIPANEKEQMLERINARLSAEGIPPVEMIILKWRVSQLLRDIQRKYADLDDCTEAGSMLQGIPGTSSGSGPGSPIHVHTAQAPSDGSVKSSSPQRTEYSPSETRPYDPIRDV
;
A
#
# COMPACT_ATOMS: atom_id res chain seq x y z
N MET A 1 14.60 9.60 -11.32
CA MET A 1 14.72 8.70 -10.15
C MET A 1 14.07 7.33 -10.45
N SER A 2 14.40 6.22 -9.77
CA SER A 2 13.75 4.91 -10.00
C SER A 2 13.14 4.34 -8.72
N ILE A 3 11.84 4.05 -8.73
CA ILE A 3 11.13 3.39 -7.63
C ILE A 3 10.78 1.95 -8.01
N ARG A 4 10.99 1.02 -7.08
CA ARG A 4 10.60 -0.38 -7.28
C ARG A 4 9.08 -0.53 -7.29
N ILE A 5 8.57 -1.51 -8.04
CA ILE A 5 7.12 -1.78 -8.16
C ILE A 5 6.50 -2.09 -6.78
N ASN A 6 7.26 -2.78 -5.93
CA ASN A 6 6.86 -3.16 -4.56
C ASN A 6 7.38 -2.19 -3.50
N ALA A 7 7.80 -0.98 -3.91
CA ALA A 7 8.29 -0.01 -2.95
C ALA A 7 7.21 0.39 -1.95
N THR A 8 7.65 0.70 -0.74
CA THR A 8 6.81 1.19 0.35
C THR A 8 6.44 2.66 0.13
N VAL A 9 5.41 3.13 0.86
CA VAL A 9 5.03 4.56 0.87
C VAL A 9 6.19 5.43 1.30
N GLN A 10 7.01 4.97 2.24
CA GLN A 10 8.18 5.70 2.71
C GLN A 10 9.25 5.83 1.64
N GLU A 11 9.58 4.76 0.91
CA GLU A 11 10.52 4.82 -0.22
C GLU A 11 10.00 5.78 -1.31
N ALA A 12 8.71 5.74 -1.62
CA ALA A 12 8.10 6.62 -2.61
C ALA A 12 8.14 8.10 -2.20
N ARG A 13 7.84 8.39 -0.94
CA ARG A 13 7.90 9.74 -0.37
C ARG A 13 9.31 10.29 -0.37
N THR A 14 10.29 9.48 0.04
CA THR A 14 11.70 9.87 0.01
C THR A 14 12.17 10.10 -1.42
N ALA A 15 11.77 9.26 -2.38
CA ALA A 15 12.11 9.44 -3.80
C ALA A 15 11.46 10.69 -4.42
N ALA A 16 10.30 11.11 -3.93
CA ALA A 16 9.64 12.37 -4.30
C ALA A 16 10.18 13.59 -3.54
N ASN A 17 11.05 13.38 -2.55
CA ASN A 17 11.60 14.43 -1.68
C ASN A 17 10.52 15.26 -0.97
N HIS A 18 9.42 14.59 -0.58
CA HIS A 18 8.26 15.20 0.08
C HIS A 18 8.29 15.03 1.60
N SER A 19 7.81 16.03 2.33
CA SER A 19 7.42 15.88 3.74
C SER A 19 6.16 15.03 3.87
N GLN A 20 5.77 14.68 5.10
CA GLN A 20 4.54 13.92 5.34
C GLN A 20 3.29 14.67 4.87
N GLU A 21 3.18 15.96 5.20
CA GLU A 21 2.03 16.80 4.83
C GLU A 21 1.94 16.99 3.31
N GLN A 22 3.08 17.20 2.66
CA GLN A 22 3.18 17.29 1.20
C GLN A 22 2.74 15.99 0.53
N TRP A 23 3.14 14.86 1.10
CA TRP A 23 2.77 13.55 0.62
C TRP A 23 1.28 13.26 0.79
N ASP A 24 0.69 13.64 1.92
CA ASP A 24 -0.75 13.52 2.16
C ASP A 24 -1.51 14.34 1.14
N ARG A 25 -1.04 15.56 0.84
CA ARG A 25 -1.66 16.40 -0.19
C ARG A 25 -1.56 15.79 -1.59
N PHE A 26 -0.37 15.31 -1.96
CA PHE A 26 -0.17 14.55 -3.20
C PHE A 26 -1.09 13.34 -3.28
N TYR A 27 -1.30 12.62 -2.16
CA TYR A 27 -2.22 11.51 -2.10
C TYR A 27 -3.66 11.92 -2.38
N PHE A 28 -4.16 13.00 -1.76
CA PHE A 28 -5.52 13.46 -2.00
C PHE A 28 -5.72 13.89 -3.45
N ILE A 29 -4.78 14.64 -4.01
CA ILE A 29 -4.82 15.09 -5.41
C ILE A 29 -4.83 13.89 -6.37
N THR A 30 -3.91 12.92 -6.18
CA THR A 30 -3.83 11.74 -7.05
C THR A 30 -5.05 10.83 -6.94
N LYS A 31 -5.65 10.73 -5.75
CA LYS A 31 -6.86 9.93 -5.52
C LYS A 31 -8.05 10.49 -6.28
N ASP A 32 -8.23 11.80 -6.26
CA ASP A 32 -9.28 12.50 -6.99
C ASP A 32 -9.13 12.31 -8.51
N GLU A 33 -7.93 12.56 -9.02
CA GLU A 33 -7.60 12.39 -10.45
C GLU A 33 -7.77 10.94 -10.92
N ALA A 34 -7.31 9.96 -10.14
CA ALA A 34 -7.46 8.56 -10.49
C ALA A 34 -8.92 8.10 -10.47
N ARG A 35 -9.75 8.66 -9.57
CA ARG A 35 -11.19 8.38 -9.52
C ARG A 35 -11.88 8.95 -10.75
N GLN A 36 -11.62 10.22 -11.07
CA GLN A 36 -12.18 10.86 -12.26
C GLN A 36 -11.79 10.09 -13.54
N LEU A 37 -10.54 9.63 -13.63
CA LEU A 37 -10.08 8.82 -14.76
C LEU A 37 -10.82 7.48 -14.85
N ALA A 38 -11.00 6.78 -13.72
CA ALA A 38 -11.69 5.50 -13.68
C ALA A 38 -13.19 5.63 -14.03
N GLU A 39 -13.81 6.76 -13.70
CA GLU A 39 -15.21 7.05 -14.03
C GLU A 39 -15.38 7.46 -15.50
N ALA A 40 -14.46 8.28 -16.04
CA ALA A 40 -14.48 8.67 -17.46
C ALA A 40 -14.12 7.51 -18.40
N HIS A 41 -13.21 6.63 -17.97
CA HIS A 41 -12.68 5.52 -18.76
C HIS A 41 -12.67 4.22 -17.96
N PRO A 42 -13.82 3.53 -17.85
CA PRO A 42 -13.94 2.29 -17.07
C PRO A 42 -13.06 1.13 -17.60
N ASP A 43 -12.61 1.22 -18.86
CA ASP A 43 -11.71 0.24 -19.48
C ASP A 43 -10.25 0.40 -19.02
N TRP A 44 -9.85 1.58 -18.50
CA TRP A 44 -8.48 1.86 -18.08
C TRP A 44 -8.19 1.37 -16.68
N LYS A 45 -8.49 0.10 -16.45
CA LYS A 45 -8.37 -0.58 -15.17
C LYS A 45 -6.91 -0.69 -14.71
N ARG A 46 -5.92 -0.65 -15.61
CA ARG A 46 -4.49 -0.80 -15.27
C ARG A 46 -3.69 0.35 -15.87
N TRP A 47 -2.62 0.76 -15.19
CA TRP A 47 -1.71 1.83 -15.69
C TRP A 47 -1.20 1.59 -17.12
N ILE A 48 -0.97 0.32 -17.48
CA ILE A 48 -0.51 -0.05 -18.83
C ILE A 48 -1.54 0.26 -19.92
N LEU A 49 -2.83 0.33 -19.58
CA LEU A 49 -3.92 0.58 -20.53
C LEU A 49 -4.15 2.08 -20.77
N ILE A 50 -3.70 2.94 -19.85
CA ILE A 50 -3.82 4.39 -20.00
C ILE A 50 -2.85 4.86 -21.12
N PRO A 51 -3.32 5.63 -22.11
CA PRO A 51 -2.47 6.22 -23.14
C PRO A 51 -1.35 7.12 -22.58
N ALA A 52 -0.25 7.28 -23.31
CA ALA A 52 0.89 8.10 -22.87
C ALA A 52 0.52 9.59 -22.71
N ASN A 53 -0.24 10.14 -23.67
CA ASN A 53 -0.74 11.51 -23.64
C ASN A 53 -1.60 11.79 -22.39
N GLU A 54 -2.41 10.81 -21.95
CA GLU A 54 -3.24 10.96 -20.75
C GLU A 54 -2.40 10.91 -19.47
N LYS A 55 -1.36 10.07 -19.45
CA LYS A 55 -0.40 10.03 -18.32
C LYS A 55 0.32 11.36 -18.16
N GLU A 56 0.78 11.95 -19.28
CA GLU A 56 1.46 13.24 -19.28
C GLU A 56 0.53 14.38 -18.84
N GLN A 57 -0.68 14.46 -19.40
CA GLN A 57 -1.68 15.45 -18.97
C GLN A 57 -2.04 15.31 -17.49
N MET A 58 -2.16 14.08 -16.99
CA MET A 58 -2.42 13.84 -15.57
C MET A 58 -1.25 14.30 -14.71
N LEU A 59 -0.01 14.01 -15.12
CA LEU A 59 1.19 14.47 -14.42
C LEU A 59 1.26 16.00 -14.38
N GLU A 60 1.01 16.66 -15.50
CA GLU A 60 1.02 18.12 -15.60
C GLU A 60 -0.05 18.74 -14.70
N ARG A 61 -1.30 18.25 -14.74
CA ARG A 61 -2.39 18.73 -13.88
C ARG A 61 -2.07 18.56 -12.39
N ILE A 62 -1.51 17.41 -12.00
CA ILE A 62 -1.10 17.16 -10.61
C ILE A 62 0.04 18.11 -10.21
N ASN A 63 1.08 18.21 -11.02
CA ASN A 63 2.23 19.08 -10.73
C ASN A 63 1.85 20.55 -10.71
N ALA A 64 0.89 21.00 -11.52
CA ALA A 64 0.35 22.35 -11.46
C ALA A 64 -0.33 22.61 -10.10
N ARG A 65 -1.15 21.67 -9.60
CA ARG A 65 -1.77 21.78 -8.26
C ARG A 65 -0.74 21.74 -7.14
N LEU A 66 0.25 20.85 -7.22
CA LEU A 66 1.33 20.77 -6.25
C LEU A 66 2.14 22.06 -6.20
N SER A 67 2.50 22.61 -7.37
CA SER A 67 3.29 23.83 -7.48
C SER A 67 2.53 25.05 -6.96
N ALA A 68 1.21 25.12 -7.18
CA ALA A 68 0.36 26.16 -6.62
C ALA A 68 0.35 26.17 -5.08
N GLU A 69 0.58 25.01 -4.46
CA GLU A 69 0.68 24.84 -3.00
C GLU A 69 2.14 24.88 -2.49
N GLY A 70 3.12 25.15 -3.36
CA GLY A 70 4.54 25.20 -2.99
C GLY A 70 5.16 23.81 -2.72
N ILE A 71 4.54 22.74 -3.20
CA ILE A 71 5.00 21.37 -3.06
C ILE A 71 5.91 21.01 -4.26
N PRO A 72 7.06 20.33 -4.04
CA PRO A 72 7.92 19.90 -5.14
C PRO A 72 7.16 19.05 -6.17
N PRO A 73 7.37 19.27 -7.48
CA PRO A 73 6.74 18.46 -8.52
C PRO A 73 7.21 17.01 -8.44
N VAL A 74 6.33 16.08 -8.80
CA VAL A 74 6.65 14.66 -8.84
C VAL A 74 7.04 14.22 -10.25
N GLU A 75 7.87 13.18 -10.32
CA GLU A 75 8.21 12.52 -11.57
C GLU A 75 7.13 11.50 -11.99
N MET A 76 7.09 11.20 -13.29
CA MET A 76 6.20 10.17 -13.87
C MET A 76 6.32 8.81 -13.18
N ILE A 77 7.51 8.45 -12.71
CA ILE A 77 7.77 7.16 -12.05
C ILE A 77 7.03 7.06 -10.70
N ILE A 78 6.97 8.16 -9.94
CA ILE A 78 6.21 8.25 -8.68
C ILE A 78 4.71 8.22 -8.98
N LEU A 79 4.26 8.96 -10.00
CA LEU A 79 2.87 8.95 -10.44
C LEU A 79 2.42 7.55 -10.86
N LYS A 80 3.20 6.88 -11.72
CA LYS A 80 2.96 5.49 -12.16
C LYS A 80 2.79 4.56 -10.97
N TRP A 81 3.70 4.62 -10.01
CA TRP A 81 3.64 3.78 -8.81
C TRP A 81 2.34 4.06 -8.04
N ARG A 82 2.00 5.33 -7.84
CA ARG A 82 0.82 5.73 -7.04
C ARG A 82 -0.49 5.33 -7.71
N VAL A 83 -0.67 5.69 -8.98
CA VAL A 83 -1.88 5.39 -9.73
C VAL A 83 -2.04 3.88 -9.91
N SER A 84 -0.96 3.12 -10.08
CA SER A 84 -1.03 1.66 -10.13
C SER A 84 -1.58 1.04 -8.83
N GLN A 85 -1.29 1.63 -7.66
CA GLN A 85 -1.91 1.20 -6.40
C GLN A 85 -3.38 1.57 -6.35
N LEU A 86 -3.72 2.83 -6.67
CA LEU A 86 -5.09 3.34 -6.65
C LEU A 86 -6.01 2.54 -7.56
N LEU A 87 -5.60 2.26 -8.79
CA LEU A 87 -6.40 1.46 -9.73
C LEU A 87 -6.68 0.05 -9.21
N ARG A 88 -5.70 -0.58 -8.53
CA ARG A 88 -5.90 -1.90 -7.89
C ARG A 88 -6.87 -1.82 -6.71
N ASP A 89 -6.79 -0.75 -5.91
CA ASP A 89 -7.69 -0.55 -4.78
C ASP A 89 -9.12 -0.24 -5.24
N ILE A 90 -9.27 0.55 -6.30
CA ILE A 90 -10.54 0.88 -6.92
C ILE A 90 -11.21 -0.40 -7.44
N GLN A 91 -10.48 -1.25 -8.16
CA GLN A 91 -11.00 -2.55 -8.62
C GLN A 91 -11.47 -3.44 -7.46
N ARG A 92 -10.69 -3.51 -6.38
CA ARG A 92 -11.05 -4.31 -5.19
C ARG A 92 -12.34 -3.83 -4.55
N LYS A 93 -12.56 -2.51 -4.48
CA LYS A 93 -13.78 -1.93 -3.91
C LYS A 93 -15.01 -2.15 -4.77
N TYR A 94 -14.88 -2.10 -6.11
CA TYR A 94 -16.02 -2.36 -7.00
C TYR A 94 -16.34 -3.86 -7.13
N ALA A 95 -15.36 -4.75 -7.02
CA ALA A 95 -15.60 -6.19 -6.99
C ALA A 95 -16.42 -6.64 -5.76
N ASP A 96 -16.28 -5.96 -4.63
CA ASP A 96 -17.03 -6.23 -3.40
C ASP A 96 -18.49 -5.73 -3.50
N LEU A 97 -18.74 -4.63 -4.25
CA LEU A 97 -20.09 -4.11 -4.48
C LEU A 97 -20.89 -4.91 -5.53
N ASP A 98 -20.22 -5.52 -6.52
CA ASP A 98 -20.90 -6.29 -7.57
C ASP A 98 -21.43 -7.65 -7.06
N ASP A 99 -20.88 -8.19 -5.96
CA ASP A 99 -21.29 -9.48 -5.36
C ASP A 99 -22.59 -9.39 -4.52
N CYS A 100 -23.05 -8.19 -4.18
CA CYS A 100 -24.28 -7.99 -3.36
C CYS A 100 -25.49 -7.46 -4.16
N THR A 101 -25.40 -7.30 -5.48
CA THR A 101 -26.49 -6.77 -6.32
C THR A 101 -27.24 -7.88 -7.09
N GLU A 102 -27.45 -9.03 -6.46
CA GLU A 102 -28.52 -9.98 -6.85
C GLU A 102 -29.13 -10.73 -5.64
N ALA A 103 -29.14 -10.14 -4.43
CA ALA A 103 -29.88 -10.69 -3.29
C ALA A 103 -31.32 -10.14 -3.25
N GLY A 104 -32.06 -10.35 -4.33
CA GLY A 104 -33.38 -9.75 -4.53
C GLY A 104 -34.42 -10.72 -5.08
N SER A 105 -34.53 -11.94 -4.53
CA SER A 105 -35.78 -12.75 -4.50
C SER A 105 -35.48 -14.20 -4.13
N MET A 106 -35.60 -14.57 -2.85
CA MET A 106 -36.11 -15.88 -2.41
C MET A 106 -36.63 -15.75 -0.97
N LEU A 107 -37.84 -15.21 -0.81
CA LEU A 107 -38.69 -15.45 0.36
C LEU A 107 -39.47 -16.74 0.13
N GLN A 108 -39.12 -17.86 0.77
CA GLN A 108 -40.11 -18.86 1.20
C GLN A 108 -39.51 -19.89 2.18
N GLY A 109 -40.07 -19.96 3.40
CA GLY A 109 -40.06 -21.18 4.22
C GLY A 109 -39.39 -21.08 5.60
N ILE A 110 -40.17 -20.78 6.63
CA ILE A 110 -39.95 -21.18 8.05
C ILE A 110 -40.80 -22.45 8.34
N PRO A 111 -40.70 -23.13 9.50
CA PRO A 111 -39.57 -23.44 10.39
C PRO A 111 -39.50 -24.97 10.70
N GLY A 112 -38.45 -25.45 11.37
CA GLY A 112 -38.35 -26.85 11.81
C GLY A 112 -37.45 -27.05 13.01
N THR A 113 -38.05 -27.52 14.09
CA THR A 113 -37.59 -27.64 15.48
C THR A 113 -36.68 -28.84 15.76
N SER A 114 -35.68 -28.68 16.64
CA SER A 114 -35.38 -29.56 17.80
C SER A 114 -34.07 -29.09 18.45
N SER A 115 -34.12 -28.50 19.63
CA SER A 115 -34.04 -29.15 20.95
C SER A 115 -32.64 -29.69 21.26
N GLY A 116 -31.96 -29.01 22.19
CA GLY A 116 -30.66 -29.42 22.72
C GLY A 116 -30.23 -28.54 23.88
N SER A 117 -30.98 -28.60 24.97
CA SER A 117 -30.67 -28.01 26.28
C SER A 117 -29.36 -28.56 26.87
N GLY A 118 -28.58 -27.72 27.56
CA GLY A 118 -27.55 -28.21 28.49
C GLY A 118 -26.47 -27.19 28.86
N PRO A 119 -26.40 -26.69 30.10
CA PRO A 119 -25.51 -25.61 30.54
C PRO A 119 -24.19 -26.12 31.13
N GLY A 120 -23.15 -25.27 31.17
CA GLY A 120 -21.94 -25.56 31.93
C GLY A 120 -20.76 -24.61 31.67
N SER A 121 -20.74 -23.47 32.35
CA SER A 121 -19.48 -22.81 32.75
C SER A 121 -18.98 -23.50 34.03
N PRO A 122 -17.66 -23.54 34.33
CA PRO A 122 -16.94 -22.33 34.77
C PRO A 122 -15.47 -22.19 34.32
N ILE A 123 -15.09 -20.93 34.13
CA ILE A 123 -13.85 -20.25 34.58
C ILE A 123 -12.71 -21.16 35.08
N HIS A 124 -11.55 -21.08 34.42
CA HIS A 124 -10.26 -21.35 35.05
C HIS A 124 -9.29 -20.18 34.79
N VAL A 125 -9.05 -19.42 35.86
CA VAL A 125 -8.00 -18.41 36.04
C VAL A 125 -6.69 -19.14 36.34
N HIS A 126 -5.65 -18.94 35.52
CA HIS A 126 -4.28 -19.23 35.92
C HIS A 126 -3.51 -17.91 36.08
N THR A 127 -3.42 -17.50 37.35
CA THR A 127 -2.44 -16.55 37.87
C THR A 127 -1.19 -17.32 38.29
N ALA A 128 -0.02 -16.93 37.78
CA ALA A 128 1.29 -17.20 38.36
C ALA A 128 2.24 -16.11 37.80
N GLN A 129 2.40 -14.98 38.47
CA GLN A 129 3.31 -14.71 39.60
C GLN A 129 4.80 -14.76 39.18
N ALA A 130 5.42 -13.58 39.15
CA ALA A 130 6.87 -13.36 39.06
C ALA A 130 7.58 -13.85 40.33
N PRO A 131 8.92 -14.01 40.31
CA PRO A 131 9.77 -12.90 40.76
C PRO A 131 11.15 -12.74 40.07
N SER A 132 11.61 -11.48 40.05
CA SER A 132 12.98 -10.92 40.11
C SER A 132 14.22 -11.79 39.84
N ASP A 133 15.14 -11.30 39.00
CA ASP A 133 16.47 -10.78 39.42
C ASP A 133 17.27 -10.20 38.23
N GLY A 134 18.10 -9.17 38.46
CA GLY A 134 19.42 -9.07 37.83
C GLY A 134 19.64 -8.26 36.53
N SER A 135 19.98 -6.98 36.70
CA SER A 135 21.21 -6.33 36.17
C SER A 135 21.48 -6.12 34.65
N VAL A 136 21.50 -4.84 34.28
CA VAL A 136 22.46 -4.08 33.41
C VAL A 136 22.91 -4.61 32.03
N LYS A 137 22.68 -3.81 30.97
CA LYS A 137 23.74 -3.01 30.29
C LYS A 137 23.22 -2.25 29.07
N SER A 138 23.45 -0.94 29.09
CA SER A 138 23.53 -0.06 27.91
C SER A 138 24.65 -0.50 26.97
N SER A 139 24.51 -0.26 25.66
CA SER A 139 25.54 0.36 24.79
C SER A 139 25.02 0.58 23.36
N SER A 140 25.22 1.81 22.87
CA SER A 140 24.95 2.32 21.53
C SER A 140 25.69 1.57 20.41
N PRO A 141 25.21 1.59 19.15
CA PRO A 141 26.02 1.14 18.03
C PRO A 141 27.01 2.25 17.59
N GLN A 142 28.30 1.95 17.69
CA GLN A 142 29.37 2.75 17.11
C GLN A 142 29.40 2.59 15.58
N ARG A 143 29.56 3.75 14.94
CA ARG A 143 30.02 3.97 13.57
C ARG A 143 31.39 3.33 13.35
N THR A 144 31.54 2.55 12.28
CA THR A 144 32.86 2.23 11.72
C THR A 144 32.83 2.46 10.21
N GLU A 145 33.85 3.16 9.76
CA GLU A 145 34.10 3.70 8.43
C GLU A 145 35.32 2.94 7.85
N TYR A 146 35.38 2.70 6.52
CA TYR A 146 36.55 2.28 5.69
C TYR A 146 37.07 0.81 5.87
N SER A 147 37.57 0.03 4.88
CA SER A 147 37.97 0.14 3.45
C SER A 147 38.34 -1.31 2.91
N PRO A 148 39.19 -1.54 1.87
CA PRO A 148 38.89 -1.97 0.49
C PRO A 148 39.28 -3.44 0.09
N SER A 149 38.84 -3.88 -1.10
CA SER A 149 39.37 -5.00 -1.92
C SER A 149 39.27 -6.44 -1.40
N GLU A 150 38.20 -7.15 -1.75
CA GLU A 150 38.19 -8.63 -1.77
C GLU A 150 37.95 -9.13 -3.21
N THR A 151 39.07 -9.47 -3.85
CA THR A 151 39.13 -10.21 -5.11
C THR A 151 38.46 -11.57 -4.92
N ARG A 152 37.17 -11.69 -5.26
CA ARG A 152 36.51 -12.99 -5.31
C ARG A 152 37.19 -13.86 -6.39
N PRO A 153 37.60 -15.10 -6.09
CA PRO A 153 38.12 -16.02 -7.10
C PRO A 153 37.12 -16.24 -8.23
N TYR A 154 37.60 -16.15 -9.48
CA TYR A 154 36.80 -16.36 -10.69
C TYR A 154 36.14 -17.74 -10.71
N ASP A 155 34.84 -17.81 -11.02
CA ASP A 155 34.04 -19.04 -11.02
C ASP A 155 33.55 -19.34 -12.46
N PRO A 156 34.26 -20.21 -13.20
CA PRO A 156 34.01 -20.44 -14.63
C PRO A 156 32.65 -21.08 -14.96
N ILE A 157 31.87 -21.50 -13.97
CA ILE A 157 30.51 -22.03 -14.17
C ILE A 157 29.46 -20.92 -14.13
N ARG A 158 29.72 -19.83 -13.39
CA ARG A 158 28.74 -18.75 -13.17
C ARG A 158 28.96 -17.54 -14.07
N ASP A 159 30.17 -17.36 -14.59
CA ASP A 159 30.59 -16.16 -15.32
C ASP A 159 30.72 -16.37 -16.85
N VAL A 160 30.00 -17.34 -17.45
CA VAL A 160 29.90 -17.55 -18.92
C VAL A 160 28.56 -17.12 -19.50
#